data_AF-A0A7W1YAL2-F1
#
_entry.id   AF-A0A7W1YAL2-F1
#
_cell.length_a   1.000
_cell.length_b   1.000
_cell.length_c   1.000
_cell.angle_alpha   90.00
_cell.angle_beta   90.00
_cell.angle_gamma   90.00
#
_symmetry.space_group_name_H-M   'P 1'
#
loop_
_entity.id
_entity.type
_entity.pdbx_description
1 polymer ?
#
loop_
_entity_poly.entity_id
_entity_poly.type
_entity_poly.pdbx_seq_one_letter_code
_entity_poly.pdbx_strand_id
1 'polypeptide(L)'
;MHTSATAAPQLSIRSFEFPQDFPSGDCLPMPRNEVHVWQVDATALDLTHTVDELSADESERAERIRVPGARREYIAARSTLRRLLAGYIGCAAKSLRFRYLEHQKPLLAEPQHPVT
;
A
#
# COMPACT_ATOMS: atom_id res chain seq x y z
N MET A 1 -16.53 43.87 -4.32
CA MET A 1 -15.85 42.80 -5.08
C MET A 1 -14.73 42.29 -4.18
N HIS A 2 -14.92 41.13 -3.53
CA HIS A 2 -13.89 40.54 -2.67
C HIS A 2 -13.06 39.57 -3.52
N THR A 3 -11.81 39.92 -3.75
CA THR A 3 -10.82 39.07 -4.42
C THR A 3 -10.35 38.03 -3.41
N SER A 4 -10.89 36.81 -3.46
CA SER A 4 -10.29 35.69 -2.73
C SER A 4 -8.98 35.33 -3.41
N ALA A 5 -7.87 35.71 -2.79
CA ALA A 5 -6.56 35.19 -3.13
C ALA A 5 -6.58 33.67 -2.93
N THR A 6 -6.45 32.92 -4.03
CA THR A 6 -6.26 31.46 -3.96
C THR A 6 -4.89 31.22 -3.34
N ALA A 7 -4.85 30.78 -2.08
CA ALA A 7 -3.62 30.35 -1.44
C ALA A 7 -3.00 29.21 -2.28
N ALA A 8 -1.69 29.27 -2.52
CA ALA A 8 -0.98 28.21 -3.23
C ALA A 8 -1.24 26.86 -2.52
N PRO A 9 -1.44 25.76 -3.27
CA PRO A 9 -1.66 24.46 -2.65
C PRO A 9 -0.44 24.09 -1.79
N GLN A 10 -0.63 24.02 -0.48
CA GLN A 10 0.40 23.61 0.46
C GLN A 10 0.43 22.08 0.52
N LEU A 11 1.57 21.47 0.16
CA LEU A 11 1.82 20.03 0.29
C LEU A 11 2.23 19.72 1.73
N SER A 12 1.55 18.76 2.37
CA SER A 12 1.89 18.26 3.71
C SER A 12 2.47 16.85 3.62
N ILE A 13 3.44 16.53 4.49
CA ILE A 13 4.03 15.20 4.59
C ILE A 13 3.76 14.69 6.01
N ARG A 14 3.16 13.49 6.11
CA ARG A 14 2.95 12.80 7.39
C ARG A 14 3.67 11.46 7.38
N SER A 15 4.21 11.08 8.53
CA SER A 15 4.92 9.82 8.73
C SER A 15 4.15 8.94 9.71
N PHE A 16 4.14 7.63 9.43
CA PHE A 16 3.41 6.62 10.20
C PHE A 16 4.24 5.35 10.33
N GLU A 17 4.03 4.60 11.41
CA GLU A 17 4.60 3.28 11.65
C GLU A 17 3.56 2.19 11.42
N PHE A 18 3.90 1.22 10.59
CA PHE A 18 3.08 0.04 10.37
C PHE A 18 3.58 -1.14 11.23
N PRO A 19 2.69 -1.88 11.93
CA PRO A 19 1.23 -1.77 11.91
C PRO A 19 0.63 -0.82 12.98
N GLN A 20 1.46 -0.16 13.79
CA GLN A 20 1.05 0.57 15.00
C GLN A 20 0.02 1.70 14.71
N ASP A 21 0.25 2.47 13.66
CA ASP A 21 -0.61 3.59 13.24
C ASP A 21 -1.68 3.17 12.21
N PHE A 22 -1.72 1.88 11.84
CA PHE A 22 -2.64 1.40 10.81
C PHE A 22 -4.04 1.14 11.38
N PRO A 23 -5.10 1.83 10.90
CA PRO A 23 -6.44 1.71 11.46
C PRO A 23 -7.07 0.36 11.11
N SER A 24 -7.88 -0.18 12.03
CA SER A 24 -8.43 -1.54 11.92
C SER A 24 -9.74 -1.66 11.11
N GLY A 25 -10.38 -0.56 10.66
CA GLY A 25 -11.74 -0.67 10.09
C GLY A 25 -12.26 0.47 9.21
N ASP A 26 -11.53 1.57 9.04
CA ASP A 26 -11.97 2.70 8.21
C ASP A 26 -11.09 2.87 6.96
N CYS A 27 -11.68 3.48 5.93
CA CYS A 27 -10.91 3.95 4.78
C CYS A 27 -9.92 5.03 5.26
N LEU A 28 -8.63 4.86 4.97
CA LEU A 28 -7.61 5.83 5.33
C LEU A 28 -7.93 7.18 4.64
N PRO A 29 -8.02 8.29 5.40
CA PRO A 29 -8.26 9.59 4.81
C PRO A 29 -7.08 9.96 3.91
N MET A 30 -7.37 10.47 2.71
CA MET A 30 -6.36 10.91 1.76
C MET A 30 -6.71 12.32 1.24
N PRO A 31 -6.34 13.37 1.98
CA PRO A 31 -6.52 14.75 1.55
C PRO A 31 -5.77 15.02 0.23
N ARG A 32 -6.31 15.87 -0.65
CA ARG A 32 -5.76 16.13 -2.00
C ARG A 32 -4.31 16.62 -2.05
N ASN A 33 -3.77 17.15 -0.95
CA ASN A 33 -2.42 17.73 -0.87
C ASN A 33 -1.59 17.14 0.29
N GLU A 34 -1.73 15.84 0.55
CA GLU A 34 -1.00 15.15 1.60
C GLU A 34 -0.20 13.95 1.05
N VAL A 35 1.02 13.78 1.52
CA VAL A 35 1.87 12.61 1.28
C VAL A 35 2.01 11.85 2.58
N HIS A 36 1.66 10.58 2.55
CA HIS A 36 1.81 9.68 3.69
C HIS A 36 3.04 8.80 3.48
N VAL A 37 3.97 8.84 4.42
CA VAL A 37 5.19 8.03 4.45
C VAL A 37 5.02 6.95 5.51
N TRP A 38 4.93 5.70 5.08
CA TRP A 38 4.79 4.56 5.98
C TRP A 38 6.11 3.83 6.15
N GLN A 39 6.48 3.57 7.40
CA GLN A 39 7.65 2.80 7.77
C GLN A 39 7.20 1.44 8.31
N VAL A 40 7.95 0.39 7.98
CA VAL A 40 7.69 -0.97 8.47
C VAL A 40 8.99 -1.62 8.88
N ASP A 41 9.02 -2.16 10.09
CA ASP A 41 10.09 -3.04 10.52
C ASP A 41 9.77 -4.48 10.07
N ALA A 42 10.42 -4.91 9.00
CA ALA A 42 10.25 -6.27 8.46
C ALA A 42 10.72 -7.37 9.43
N THR A 43 11.58 -7.06 10.40
CA THR A 43 12.09 -8.02 11.36
C THR A 43 11.11 -8.25 12.51
N ALA A 44 10.38 -7.21 12.93
CA ALA A 44 9.37 -7.29 13.99
C ALA A 44 7.98 -7.75 13.51
N LEU A 45 7.69 -7.62 12.20
CA LEU A 45 6.36 -7.92 11.68
C LEU A 45 6.00 -9.41 11.74
N ASP A 46 4.84 -9.75 12.32
CA ASP A 46 4.31 -11.11 12.23
C ASP A 46 3.85 -11.41 10.79
N LEU A 47 4.43 -12.45 10.20
CA LEU A 47 4.17 -12.87 8.83
C LEU A 47 3.23 -14.08 8.72
N THR A 48 2.78 -14.64 9.84
CA THR A 48 2.04 -15.91 9.89
C THR A 48 0.78 -15.90 8.99
N HIS A 49 0.08 -14.76 8.92
CA HIS A 49 -1.12 -14.58 8.09
C HIS A 49 -0.90 -13.70 6.85
N THR A 50 0.33 -13.27 6.64
CA THR A 50 0.68 -12.20 5.71
C THR A 50 0.84 -12.72 4.27
N VAL A 51 1.13 -14.02 4.12
CA VAL A 51 1.20 -14.69 2.81
C VAL A 51 -0.18 -14.79 2.15
N ASP A 52 -1.26 -14.90 2.94
CA ASP A 52 -2.61 -15.05 2.41
C ASP A 52 -3.14 -13.80 1.69
N GLU A 53 -2.50 -12.66 1.92
CA GLU A 53 -2.83 -11.37 1.33
C GLU A 53 -2.12 -11.12 -0.01
N LEU A 54 -1.05 -11.86 -0.28
CA LEU A 54 -0.30 -11.78 -1.53
C LEU A 54 -1.11 -12.37 -2.69
N SER A 55 -0.88 -11.84 -3.89
CA SER A 55 -1.37 -12.51 -5.11
C SER A 55 -0.49 -13.71 -5.46
N ALA A 56 -0.98 -14.59 -6.34
CA ALA A 56 -0.28 -15.82 -6.68
C ALA A 56 1.14 -15.58 -7.24
N ASP A 57 1.29 -14.55 -8.09
CA ASP A 57 2.57 -14.13 -8.67
C ASP A 57 3.55 -13.58 -7.61
N GLU A 58 3.05 -12.89 -6.59
CA GLU A 58 3.85 -12.38 -5.48
C GLU A 58 4.28 -13.52 -4.55
N SER A 59 3.39 -14.46 -4.24
CA SER A 59 3.72 -15.66 -3.45
C SER A 59 4.78 -16.49 -4.16
N GLU A 60 4.62 -16.74 -5.46
CA GLU A 60 5.61 -17.46 -6.27
C GLU A 60 6.96 -16.73 -6.30
N ARG A 61 6.94 -15.39 -6.44
CA ARG A 61 8.17 -14.58 -6.37
C ARG A 61 8.83 -14.68 -5.00
N ALA A 62 8.06 -14.67 -3.91
CA ALA A 62 8.59 -14.83 -2.57
C ALA A 62 9.26 -16.21 -2.38
N GLU A 63 8.66 -17.27 -2.91
CA GLU A 63 9.23 -18.63 -2.88
C GLU A 63 10.54 -18.76 -3.67
N ARG A 64 10.70 -18.00 -4.77
CA ARG A 64 11.95 -17.98 -5.54
C ARG A 64 13.12 -17.29 -4.81
N ILE A 65 12.87 -16.50 -3.77
CA ILE A 65 13.92 -15.83 -2.99
C ILE A 65 14.55 -16.82 -2.00
N ARG A 66 15.81 -17.21 -2.26
CA ARG A 66 16.53 -18.21 -1.46
C ARG A 66 17.06 -17.70 -0.13
N VAL A 67 17.33 -16.40 0.00
CA VAL A 67 17.86 -15.80 1.22
C VAL A 67 16.70 -15.53 2.19
N PRO A 68 16.64 -16.19 3.36
CA PRO A 68 15.47 -16.09 4.25
C PRO A 68 15.15 -14.66 4.70
N GLY A 69 16.18 -13.86 5.00
CA GLY A 69 16.02 -12.44 5.36
C GLY A 69 15.40 -11.62 4.24
N ALA A 70 15.94 -11.73 3.02
CA ALA A 70 15.39 -11.04 1.85
C ALA A 70 13.97 -11.51 1.50
N ARG A 71 13.66 -12.80 1.70
CA ARG A 71 12.30 -13.33 1.52
C ARG A 71 11.34 -12.70 2.53
N ARG A 72 11.74 -12.62 3.80
CA ARG A 72 10.97 -11.97 4.87
C ARG A 72 10.72 -10.49 4.56
N GLU A 73 11.76 -9.76 4.17
CA GLU A 73 11.66 -8.34 3.78
C GLU A 73 10.71 -8.14 2.59
N TYR A 74 10.82 -8.98 1.57
CA TYR A 74 9.92 -8.92 0.41
C TYR A 74 8.46 -9.13 0.82
N ILE A 75 8.17 -10.17 1.61
CA ILE A 75 6.80 -10.48 2.07
C ILE A 75 6.27 -9.32 2.93
N ALA A 76 7.06 -8.84 3.89
CA ALA A 76 6.68 -7.74 4.79
C ALA A 76 6.38 -6.44 4.04
N ALA A 77 7.28 -6.04 3.14
CA ALA A 77 7.09 -4.82 2.35
C ALA A 77 5.89 -4.95 1.41
N ARG A 78 5.72 -6.10 0.76
CA ARG A 78 4.66 -6.30 -0.23
C ARG A 78 3.27 -6.35 0.41
N SER A 79 3.11 -7.11 1.49
CA SER A 79 1.83 -7.18 2.19
C SER A 79 1.44 -5.84 2.80
N THR A 80 2.40 -5.12 3.39
CA THR A 80 2.17 -3.77 3.94
C THR A 80 1.66 -2.84 2.85
N LEU A 81 2.31 -2.81 1.68
CA LEU A 81 1.83 -2.03 0.54
C LEU A 81 0.39 -2.38 0.14
N ARG A 82 0.05 -3.68 0.11
CA ARG A 82 -1.32 -4.12 -0.23
C ARG A 82 -2.33 -3.66 0.81
N ARG A 83 -2.03 -3.79 2.11
CA ARG A 83 -2.92 -3.31 3.18
C ARG A 83 -3.09 -1.80 3.15
N LEU A 84 -2.01 -1.05 2.96
CA LEU A 84 -2.06 0.41 2.84
C LEU A 84 -2.96 0.84 1.68
N LEU A 85 -2.71 0.32 0.47
CA LEU A 85 -3.53 0.67 -0.70
C LEU A 85 -4.98 0.26 -0.54
N ALA A 86 -5.24 -0.94 0.01
CA ALA A 86 -6.58 -1.41 0.34
C ALA A 86 -7.29 -0.48 1.34
N GLY A 87 -6.56 -0.01 2.36
CA GLY A 87 -7.04 0.97 3.32
C GLY A 87 -7.40 2.31 2.66
N TYR A 88 -6.61 2.79 1.69
CA TYR A 88 -6.90 4.04 0.98
C TYR A 88 -8.06 3.95 -0.03
N ILE A 89 -8.35 2.77 -0.57
CA ILE A 89 -9.39 2.61 -1.61
C ILE A 89 -10.63 1.85 -1.14
N GLY A 90 -10.64 1.33 0.08
CA GLY A 90 -11.77 0.62 0.68
C GLY A 90 -12.05 -0.75 0.07
N CYS A 91 -11.03 -1.59 -0.15
CA CYS A 91 -11.20 -2.96 -0.62
C CYS A 91 -10.35 -3.98 0.16
N ALA A 92 -10.43 -5.26 -0.17
CA ALA A 92 -9.54 -6.27 0.42
C ALA A 92 -8.12 -6.21 -0.18
N ALA A 93 -7.07 -6.37 0.63
CA ALA A 93 -5.68 -6.39 0.16
C ALA A 93 -5.42 -7.44 -0.96
N LYS A 94 -6.05 -8.61 -0.84
CA LYS A 94 -5.95 -9.70 -1.82
C LYS A 94 -6.69 -9.41 -3.13
N SER A 95 -7.71 -8.54 -3.12
CA SER A 95 -8.45 -8.18 -4.34
C SER A 95 -7.69 -7.18 -5.21
N LEU A 96 -6.68 -6.49 -4.67
CA LEU A 96 -5.83 -5.61 -5.46
C LEU A 96 -5.20 -6.36 -6.65
N ARG A 97 -5.06 -5.66 -7.77
CA ARG A 97 -4.40 -6.17 -8.97
C ARG A 97 -3.31 -5.19 -9.36
N PHE A 98 -2.08 -5.68 -9.44
CA PHE A 98 -0.98 -4.90 -9.98
C PHE A 98 -0.73 -5.30 -11.42
N ARG A 99 -0.45 -4.30 -12.26
CA ARG A 99 0.09 -4.50 -13.60
C ARG A 99 1.55 -4.11 -13.60
N TYR A 100 2.35 -4.86 -14.34
CA TYR A 100 3.76 -4.59 -14.53
C TYR A 100 3.97 -4.13 -15.98
N LEU A 101 4.47 -2.90 -16.15
CA LEU A 101 4.93 -2.41 -17.45
C LEU A 101 6.36 -2.91 -17.73
N GLU A 102 6.85 -2.71 -18.96
CA GLU A 102 8.20 -3.10 -19.40
C GLU A 102 9.32 -2.68 -18.42
N HIS A 103 9.11 -1.59 -17.68
CA HIS A 103 10.05 -1.04 -16.69
C HIS A 103 9.89 -1.61 -15.25
N GLN A 104 9.16 -2.72 -15.08
CA GLN A 104 8.96 -3.48 -13.83
C GLN A 104 8.36 -2.74 -12.62
N LYS A 105 8.08 -1.44 -12.73
CA LYS A 105 7.39 -0.69 -11.67
C LYS A 105 5.92 -1.16 -11.61
N PRO A 106 5.42 -1.58 -10.43
CA PRO A 106 4.02 -1.98 -10.31
C PRO A 106 3.12 -0.76 -10.37
N LEU A 107 2.05 -0.84 -11.17
CA LEU A 107 0.94 0.09 -11.17
C LEU A 107 -0.29 -0.62 -10.60
N LEU A 108 -1.06 0.09 -9.77
CA LEU A 108 -2.37 -0.40 -9.38
C LEU A 108 -3.28 -0.40 -10.62
N ALA A 109 -3.84 -1.55 -10.97
CA ALA A 109 -4.88 -1.61 -11.97
C ALA A 109 -6.12 -0.92 -11.42
N GLU A 110 -6.85 -0.19 -12.26
CA GLU A 110 -8.10 0.44 -11.81
C GLU A 110 -9.03 -0.65 -11.25
N PRO A 111 -9.62 -0.43 -10.06
CA PRO A 111 -10.71 -1.29 -9.63
C PRO A 111 -11.78 -1.22 -10.72
N GLN A 112 -12.28 -2.37 -11.16
CA GLN A 112 -13.40 -2.41 -12.08
C GLN A 112 -14.59 -1.76 -11.37
N HIS A 113 -14.83 -0.48 -11.62
CA HIS A 113 -16.09 0.15 -11.27
C HIS A 113 -17.16 -0.52 -12.14
N PRO A 114 -18.21 -1.14 -11.56
CA PRO A 114 -19.40 -1.39 -12.34
C PRO A 114 -19.88 -0.02 -12.82
N VAL A 115 -20.04 0.13 -14.14
CA VAL A 115 -20.75 1.27 -14.72
C VAL A 115 -22.10 1.35 -14.00
N THR A 116 -22.34 2.44 -13.29
CA THR A 116 -23.69 2.86 -12.88
C THR A 116 -23.92 4.24 -13.45
#